data_AF-A0A7J9FY27-F1
#
_entry.id   AF-A0A7J9FY27-F1
#
_cell.length_a   1.000
_cell.length_b   1.000
_cell.length_c   1.000
_cell.angle_alpha   90.00
_cell.angle_beta   90.00
_cell.angle_gamma   90.00
#
_symmetry.space_group_name_H-M   'P 1'
#
loop_
_entity.id
_entity.type
_entity.pdbx_description
1 polymer ?
#
loop_
_entity_poly.entity_id
_entity_poly.type
_entity_poly.pdbx_seq_one_letter_code
_entity_poly.pdbx_strand_id
1 'polypeptide(L)'
;GAIAKLIEKEGKSATLKLPSGEVLLISKNWLGKRPVVRGVVINSVDHPHRGGEGRAPIGRKKPTTHWGYPALERRSRKRNKYSDNLILRRRSK
;
A
#
# COMPACT_ATOMS: atom_id res chain seq x y z
N GLY A 1 -9.62 -25.41 -2.83
CA GLY A 1 -10.31 -24.27 -2.19
C GLY A 1 -10.76 -23.33 -3.27
N ALA A 2 -12.05 -23.00 -3.32
CA ALA A 2 -12.61 -22.16 -4.37
C ALA A 2 -12.17 -20.69 -4.15
N ILE A 3 -11.66 -20.02 -5.20
CA ILE A 3 -11.07 -18.68 -5.10
C ILE A 3 -11.92 -17.70 -5.92
N ALA A 4 -12.46 -16.68 -5.27
CA ALA A 4 -13.07 -15.55 -5.95
C ALA A 4 -12.00 -14.56 -6.43
N LYS A 5 -12.11 -14.07 -7.66
CA LYS A 5 -11.17 -13.12 -8.27
C LYS A 5 -11.73 -11.70 -8.17
N LEU A 6 -10.97 -10.79 -7.57
CA LEU A 6 -11.30 -9.37 -7.60
C LEU A 6 -11.11 -8.83 -9.02
N ILE A 7 -12.17 -8.26 -9.61
CA ILE A 7 -12.12 -7.62 -10.92
C ILE A 7 -11.74 -6.15 -10.73
N GLU A 8 -12.57 -5.40 -10.00
CA GLU A 8 -12.45 -3.95 -9.89
C GLU A 8 -12.90 -3.44 -8.50
N LYS A 9 -12.47 -2.22 -8.17
CA LYS A 9 -12.81 -1.52 -6.94
C LYS A 9 -13.24 -0.11 -7.24
N GLU A 10 -14.53 0.17 -7.10
CA GLU A 10 -15.09 1.50 -7.28
C GLU A 10 -15.57 2.06 -5.93
N GLY A 11 -15.12 3.26 -5.55
CA GLY A 11 -15.60 3.92 -4.33
C GLY A 11 -15.58 3.04 -3.06
N LYS A 12 -16.76 2.74 -2.50
CA LYS A 12 -16.95 1.88 -1.30
C LYS A 12 -17.24 0.41 -1.63
N SER A 13 -17.30 0.03 -2.90
CA SER A 13 -17.66 -1.30 -3.37
C SER A 13 -16.51 -1.97 -4.14
N ALA A 14 -16.60 -3.29 -4.26
CA ALA A 14 -15.64 -4.13 -4.97
C ALA A 14 -16.42 -5.19 -5.75
N THR A 15 -16.02 -5.39 -7.00
CA THR A 15 -16.64 -6.35 -7.90
C THR A 15 -15.82 -7.64 -7.88
N LEU A 16 -16.40 -8.74 -7.39
CA LEU A 16 -15.77 -10.06 -7.30
C LEU A 16 -16.39 -11.01 -8.33
N LYS A 17 -15.55 -11.82 -8.98
CA LYS A 17 -15.97 -12.98 -9.76
C LYS A 17 -15.85 -14.25 -8.93
N LEU A 18 -16.95 -14.95 -8.74
CA LEU A 18 -17.00 -16.21 -8.01
C LEU A 18 -16.52 -17.39 -8.86
N PRO A 19 -16.16 -18.52 -8.24
CA PRO A 19 -15.86 -19.78 -8.92
C PRO A 19 -17.03 -20.31 -9.76
N SER A 20 -18.28 -19.95 -9.40
CA SER A 20 -19.50 -20.23 -10.18
C SER A 20 -19.58 -19.44 -11.49
N GLY A 21 -18.71 -18.45 -11.70
CA GLY A 21 -18.74 -17.53 -12.84
C GLY A 21 -19.54 -16.24 -12.59
N GLU A 22 -20.35 -16.21 -11.54
CA GLU A 22 -21.15 -15.05 -11.12
C GLU A 22 -20.29 -13.87 -10.70
N VAL A 23 -20.77 -12.65 -10.95
CA VAL A 23 -20.10 -11.41 -10.58
C VAL A 23 -20.94 -10.70 -9.53
N LEU A 24 -20.39 -10.51 -8.33
CA LEU A 24 -21.07 -9.85 -7.22
C LEU A 24 -20.38 -8.55 -6.83
N LEU A 25 -21.19 -7.52 -6.59
CA LEU A 25 -20.75 -6.27 -5.98
C LEU A 25 -20.84 -6.42 -4.45
N ILE A 26 -19.72 -6.22 -3.77
CA ILE A 26 -19.63 -6.29 -2.31
C ILE A 26 -19.07 -4.99 -1.73
N SER A 27 -19.41 -4.68 -0.48
CA SER A 27 -18.82 -3.53 0.22
C SER A 27 -17.35 -3.80 0.59
N LYS A 28 -16.47 -2.81 0.39
CA LYS A 28 -15.04 -2.88 0.78
C LYS A 28 -14.84 -3.12 2.26
N ASN A 29 -15.77 -2.68 3.11
CA ASN A 29 -15.68 -2.86 4.56
C ASN A 29 -15.74 -4.35 4.95
N TRP A 30 -16.39 -5.17 4.14
CA TRP A 30 -16.62 -6.58 4.42
C TRP A 30 -15.40 -7.44 4.05
N LEU A 31 -14.42 -6.84 3.35
CA LEU A 31 -13.14 -7.47 3.00
C LEU A 31 -12.11 -7.44 4.14
N GLY A 32 -12.49 -7.01 5.36
CA GLY A 32 -11.60 -6.95 6.53
C GLY A 32 -10.49 -5.90 6.45
N LYS A 33 -10.55 -4.98 5.47
CA LYS A 33 -9.56 -3.89 5.31
C LYS A 33 -10.07 -2.62 5.97
N ARG A 34 -9.37 -2.17 7.01
CA ARG A 34 -9.67 -0.92 7.72
C ARG A 34 -9.19 0.30 6.92
N PRO A 35 -9.85 1.46 7.07
CA PRO A 35 -9.39 2.70 6.46
C PRO A 35 -8.00 3.08 6.99
N VAL A 36 -7.15 3.63 6.10
CA VAL A 36 -5.80 4.10 6.43
C VAL A 36 -5.76 5.62 6.25
N VAL A 37 -5.25 6.33 7.25
CA VAL A 37 -5.13 7.80 7.24
C VAL A 37 -3.84 8.20 6.51
N ARG A 38 -3.88 9.30 5.76
CA ARG A 38 -2.69 9.84 5.08
C ARG A 38 -1.75 10.52 6.07
N GLY A 39 -0.45 10.24 5.97
CA GLY A 39 0.58 10.81 6.84
C GLY A 39 0.67 12.34 6.87
N VAL A 40 0.22 13.02 5.81
CA VAL A 40 0.18 14.50 5.74
C VAL A 40 -0.86 15.09 6.71
N VAL A 41 -1.89 14.32 7.06
CA VAL A 41 -3.05 14.81 7.84
C VAL A 41 -2.83 14.67 9.35
N ILE A 42 -2.01 13.71 9.79
CA ILE A 42 -1.83 13.37 11.21
C ILE A 42 -0.82 14.28 11.89
N ASN A 43 -0.72 14.25 13.23
CA ASN A 43 0.10 15.20 13.99
C ASN A 43 1.62 15.02 13.75
N SER A 44 2.41 16.05 14.08
CA SER A 44 3.85 16.09 13.75
C SER A 44 4.65 15.03 14.51
N VAL A 45 4.14 14.62 15.68
CA VAL A 45 4.68 13.51 16.48
C VAL A 45 4.41 12.15 15.81
N ASP A 46 3.31 12.02 15.07
CA ASP A 46 2.85 10.74 14.52
C ASP A 46 3.41 10.47 13.11
N HIS A 47 3.66 11.52 12.30
CA HIS A 47 4.24 11.36 10.96
C HIS A 47 5.26 12.43 10.59
N PRO A 48 6.40 12.05 9.97
CA PRO A 48 7.40 13.01 9.52
C PRO A 48 7.00 13.91 8.33
N HIS A 49 5.75 13.81 7.83
CA HIS A 49 5.27 14.58 6.66
C HIS A 49 4.50 15.83 7.06
N ARG A 50 4.19 16.00 8.34
CA ARG A 50 3.33 17.08 8.79
C ARG A 50 4.15 18.29 9.23
N GLY A 51 3.70 19.47 8.82
CA GLY A 51 4.24 20.77 9.17
C GLY A 51 3.74 21.81 8.16
N GLY A 52 3.24 22.96 8.64
CA GLY A 52 2.68 24.03 7.82
C GLY A 52 1.17 24.23 8.02
N GLU A 53 0.70 25.46 7.83
CA GLU A 53 -0.72 25.82 7.93
C GLU A 53 -1.50 25.27 6.72
N GLY A 54 -2.71 24.73 6.97
CA GLY A 54 -3.58 24.20 5.91
C GLY A 54 -3.08 22.89 5.28
N ARG A 55 -3.21 22.77 3.95
CA ARG A 55 -2.76 21.59 3.20
C ARG A 55 -1.29 21.73 2.83
N ALA A 56 -0.41 21.18 3.66
CA ALA A 56 1.03 21.27 3.45
C ALA A 56 1.57 20.28 2.41
N PRO A 57 2.58 20.67 1.59
CA PRO A 57 3.41 19.72 0.87
C PRO A 57 4.31 18.95 1.86
N ILE A 58 4.91 17.83 1.41
CA ILE A 58 5.71 16.92 2.26
C ILE A 58 6.89 17.62 2.97
N GLY A 59 7.40 18.74 2.45
CA GLY A 59 8.46 19.54 3.07
C GLY A 59 9.84 18.86 3.16
N ARG A 60 9.99 17.64 2.63
CA ARG A 60 11.24 16.85 2.60
C ARG A 60 11.60 16.45 1.18
N LYS A 61 12.91 16.28 0.92
CA LYS A 61 13.45 15.85 -0.39
C LYS A 61 12.88 14.53 -0.88
N LYS A 62 12.59 13.59 0.03
CA LYS A 62 11.97 12.30 -0.28
C LYS A 62 10.82 12.02 0.67
N PRO A 63 9.72 11.38 0.21
CA PRO A 63 8.67 10.92 1.09
C PRO A 63 9.22 9.84 2.02
N THR A 64 8.94 10.00 3.32
CA THR A 64 9.30 9.05 4.37
C THR A 64 8.13 8.19 4.82
N THR A 65 8.43 7.06 5.46
CA THR A 65 7.47 6.29 6.25
C THR A 65 7.24 6.94 7.61
N HIS A 66 6.26 6.44 8.37
CA HIS A 66 6.01 6.80 9.78
C HIS A 66 7.28 6.73 10.64
N TRP A 67 8.17 5.77 10.34
CA TRP A 67 9.44 5.55 11.04
C TRP A 67 10.63 6.33 10.46
N GLY A 68 10.39 7.26 9.53
CA GLY A 68 11.44 8.13 8.98
C GLY A 68 12.27 7.53 7.84
N TYR A 69 12.03 6.28 7.42
CA TYR A 69 12.73 5.68 6.29
C TYR A 69 12.21 6.20 4.95
N PRO A 70 13.02 6.31 3.89
CA PRO A 70 12.53 6.67 2.55
C PRO A 70 11.51 5.65 2.03
N ALA A 71 10.32 6.12 1.63
CA ALA A 71 9.23 5.30 1.10
C ALA A 71 9.42 4.94 -0.38
N LEU A 72 10.15 5.79 -1.12
CA LEU A 72 10.44 5.60 -2.53
C LEU A 72 11.91 5.19 -2.73
N GLU A 73 12.15 4.45 -3.82
CA GLU A 73 13.47 4.05 -4.36
C GLU A 73 14.36 3.17 -3.47
N ARG A 74 14.10 3.08 -2.17
CA ARG A 74 14.89 2.26 -1.25
C ARG A 74 14.57 0.78 -1.41
N ARG A 75 15.57 -0.02 -1.80
CA ARG A 75 15.47 -1.49 -1.80
C ARG A 75 15.51 -2.00 -0.36
N SER A 76 14.49 -2.76 0.05
CA SER A 76 14.35 -3.33 1.40
C SER A 76 14.92 -4.74 1.55
N ARG A 77 15.28 -5.42 0.45
CA ARG A 77 15.89 -6.76 0.50
C ARG A 77 17.26 -6.69 1.19
N LYS A 78 17.47 -7.53 2.22
CA LYS A 78 18.74 -7.69 2.91
C LYS A 78 19.83 -8.10 1.91
N ARG A 79 21.01 -7.47 2.01
CA ARG A 79 22.19 -7.88 1.25
C ARG A 79 22.70 -9.22 1.78
N ASN A 80 23.17 -10.09 0.90
CA ASN A 80 23.76 -11.39 1.22
C ASN A 80 22.77 -12.36 1.90
N LYS A 81 21.54 -12.44 1.40
CA LYS A 81 20.61 -13.49 1.83
C LYS A 81 21.05 -14.81 1.16
N TYR A 82 20.92 -15.94 1.85
CA TYR A 82 21.29 -17.26 1.31
C TYR A 82 20.63 -17.58 -0.05
N SER A 83 19.44 -17.02 -0.30
CA SER A 83 18.69 -17.18 -1.56
C SER A 83 19.13 -16.24 -2.67
N ASP A 84 20.11 -15.36 -2.45
CA ASP A 84 20.61 -14.45 -3.48
C ASP A 84 21.27 -15.21 -4.64
N ASN A 85 21.90 -16.35 -4.36
CA ASN A 85 22.50 -17.23 -5.37
C ASN A 85 21.47 -17.89 -6.30
N LEU A 86 20.19 -17.96 -5.87
CA LEU A 86 19.10 -18.55 -6.66
C LEU A 86 18.40 -17.52 -7.55
N ILE A 87 18.78 -16.23 -7.50
CA ILE A 87 18.14 -15.18 -8.27
C ILE A 87 18.89 -14.93 -9.57
N LEU A 88 18.30 -15.37 -10.69
CA LEU A 88 18.84 -15.10 -12.03
C LEU A 88 18.61 -13.65 -12.49
N ARG A 89 17.42 -13.08 -12.22
CA ARG A 89 17.08 -11.71 -12.60
C ARG A 89 16.14 -11.07 -11.59
N ARG A 90 16.30 -9.76 -11.36
CA ARG A 90 15.35 -8.99 -10.56
C ARG A 90 14.10 -8.63 -11.38
N ARG A 91 12.95 -8.56 -10.72
CA ARG A 91 11.69 -8.13 -11.33
C ARG A 91 11.80 -6.68 -11.82
N SER A 92 11.39 -6.40 -13.06
CA SER A 92 11.22 -5.03 -13.55
C SER A 92 10.08 -4.37 -12.78
N LYS A 93 10.30 -3.14 -12.35
CA LYS A 93 9.31 -2.37 -11.58
C LYS A 93 8.53 -1.45 -12.50
#